data_AF-A0A419S6B3-F1
#
_entry.id   AF-A0A419S6B3-F1
#
_cell.length_a   1.000
_cell.length_b   1.000
_cell.length_c   1.000
_cell.angle_alpha   90.00
_cell.angle_beta   90.00
_cell.angle_gamma   90.00
#
_symmetry.space_group_name_H-M   'P 1'
#
loop_
_entity.id
_entity.type
_entity.pdbx_description
1 polymer ?
#
loop_
_entity_poly.entity_id
_entity_poly.type
_entity_poly.pdbx_seq_one_letter_code
_entity_poly.pdbx_strand_id
1 'polypeptide(L)'
;MRLLSSIVAIVIFIISSCDSPKNKVLTDKKISIIGKWHRFTLENGYTEFCIDSQYVVFYNQKVGRFQLKYKIENDSLKYLTKQYAAKITNYGDSVYLEGNDSTTATLYKFKEPNTPFNLIPNVKDSLSFALYLKGFDKRLAHEFEKAGIAISDNTGLPPDTIYQQLLKKRSH
;
A
#
# COMPACT_ATOMS: atom_id res chain seq x y z
N MET A 1 64.62 37.01 -1.94
CA MET A 1 63.23 37.54 -1.97
C MET A 1 62.32 36.32 -2.16
N ARG A 2 62.00 35.55 -1.10
CA ARG A 2 60.78 35.69 -0.26
C ARG A 2 59.58 36.24 -1.02
N LEU A 3 58.56 35.40 -1.19
CA LEU A 3 57.11 35.59 -1.45
C LEU A 3 56.68 34.40 -2.34
N LEU A 4 55.75 33.50 -2.03
CA LEU A 4 54.80 33.37 -0.93
C LEU A 4 54.50 31.86 -0.80
N SER A 5 54.66 31.33 0.41
CA SER A 5 54.05 30.06 0.82
C SER A 5 52.55 30.27 0.96
N SER A 6 51.73 29.31 0.52
CA SER A 6 50.47 28.83 1.16
C SER A 6 49.48 28.29 0.12
N ILE A 7 49.50 26.98 -0.15
CA ILE A 7 48.26 26.19 -0.33
C ILE A 7 48.53 24.80 0.27
N VAL A 8 48.32 24.69 1.58
CA VAL A 8 47.97 23.44 2.25
C VAL A 8 46.45 23.39 2.25
N ALA A 9 45.86 22.47 1.50
CA ALA A 9 44.53 21.93 1.81
C ALA A 9 44.25 20.67 0.97
N ILE A 10 44.49 19.51 1.59
CA ILE A 10 43.55 18.39 1.67
C ILE A 10 43.02 17.83 0.34
N VAL A 11 43.59 16.71 -0.09
CA VAL A 11 42.80 15.62 -0.70
C VAL A 11 43.36 14.28 -0.20
N ILE A 12 42.92 13.86 0.98
CA ILE A 12 43.01 12.47 1.44
C ILE A 12 41.78 11.76 0.86
N PHE A 13 41.93 11.09 -0.29
CA PHE A 13 40.93 10.14 -0.79
C PHE A 13 41.16 8.77 -0.14
N ILE A 14 40.65 8.63 1.06
CA ILE A 14 40.25 7.35 1.68
C ILE A 14 38.88 7.75 2.24
N ILE A 15 37.73 7.17 1.89
CA ILE A 15 37.15 5.84 2.19
C ILE A 15 35.82 5.85 1.37
N SER A 16 35.34 4.82 0.71
CA SER A 16 34.70 3.65 1.32
C SER A 16 34.18 2.74 0.21
N SER A 17 34.43 1.45 0.39
CA SER A 17 33.65 0.30 -0.08
C SER A 17 32.33 0.64 -0.78
N CYS A 18 32.23 0.27 -2.06
CA CYS A 18 30.97 -0.14 -2.65
C CYS A 18 30.53 -1.46 -1.99
N ASP A 19 30.04 -1.40 -0.76
CA ASP A 19 29.10 -2.40 -0.30
C ASP A 19 27.74 -1.97 -0.86
N SER A 20 27.30 -2.63 -1.94
CA SER A 20 25.89 -2.71 -2.28
C SER A 20 25.10 -2.90 -0.99
N PRO A 21 23.95 -2.22 -0.79
CA PRO A 21 23.16 -2.42 0.41
C PRO A 21 22.73 -3.89 0.45
N LYS A 22 23.47 -4.70 1.21
CA LYS A 22 23.01 -6.00 1.65
C LYS A 22 21.75 -5.68 2.43
N ASN A 23 20.60 -6.04 1.85
CA ASN A 23 19.32 -6.01 2.53
C ASN A 23 19.53 -6.66 3.90
N LYS A 24 19.64 -5.84 4.95
CA LYS A 24 19.64 -6.32 6.32
C LYS A 24 18.26 -6.92 6.51
N VAL A 25 18.18 -8.25 6.39
CA VAL A 25 17.03 -9.00 6.90
C VAL A 25 16.99 -8.67 8.38
N LEU A 26 16.05 -7.80 8.76
CA LEU A 26 15.79 -7.40 10.12
C LEU A 26 15.16 -8.60 10.83
N THR A 27 15.99 -9.57 11.24
CA THR A 27 15.53 -10.86 11.79
C THR A 27 14.94 -10.77 13.21
N ASP A 28 15.05 -9.62 13.90
CA ASP A 28 14.57 -9.48 15.29
C ASP A 28 13.41 -8.50 15.49
N LYS A 29 12.93 -7.84 14.42
CA LYS A 29 11.77 -6.95 14.55
C LYS A 29 10.51 -7.72 14.22
N LYS A 30 9.74 -8.09 15.25
CA LYS A 30 8.37 -8.62 15.12
C LYS A 30 7.64 -7.82 14.03
N ILE A 31 7.34 -8.48 12.91
CA ILE A 31 6.70 -7.84 11.78
C ILE A 31 5.33 -7.34 12.25
N SER A 32 5.17 -6.02 12.33
CA SER A 32 3.90 -5.39 12.64
C SER A 32 3.26 -4.89 11.36
N ILE A 33 2.19 -5.56 10.94
CA ILE A 33 1.33 -5.16 9.83
C ILE A 33 0.13 -4.34 10.30
N ILE A 34 0.03 -4.05 11.60
CA ILE A 34 -1.04 -3.23 12.16
C ILE A 34 -0.96 -1.83 11.54
N GLY A 35 -2.10 -1.37 11.03
CA GLY A 35 -2.21 -0.06 10.43
C GLY A 35 -3.21 0.01 9.29
N LYS A 36 -3.07 1.11 8.56
CA LYS A 36 -3.92 1.54 7.46
C LYS A 36 -3.14 1.35 6.17
N TRP A 37 -3.64 0.54 5.26
CA TRP A 37 -2.92 0.18 4.03
C TRP A 37 -3.82 0.29 2.81
N HIS A 38 -3.22 0.42 1.64
CA HIS A 38 -3.92 0.28 0.37
C HIS A 38 -3.10 -0.54 -0.63
N ARG A 39 -3.77 -1.03 -1.66
CA ARG A 39 -3.13 -1.53 -2.87
C ARG A 39 -3.92 -1.08 -4.09
N PHE A 40 -3.23 -0.94 -5.20
CA PHE A 40 -3.84 -0.65 -6.50
C PHE A 40 -3.20 -1.54 -7.56
N THR A 41 -4.06 -2.16 -8.37
CA THR A 41 -3.66 -2.76 -9.65
C THR A 41 -4.79 -2.53 -10.65
N LEU A 42 -4.48 -2.48 -11.94
CA LEU A 42 -5.52 -2.33 -12.96
C LEU A 42 -6.47 -3.53 -13.01
N GLU A 43 -5.93 -4.73 -12.75
CA GLU A 43 -6.69 -5.99 -12.75
C GLU A 43 -7.61 -6.12 -11.54
N ASN A 44 -7.11 -5.90 -10.32
CA ASN A 44 -7.88 -6.13 -9.09
C ASN A 44 -8.51 -4.85 -8.50
N GLY A 45 -8.25 -3.71 -9.13
CA GLY A 45 -8.70 -2.42 -8.67
C GLY A 45 -7.97 -1.94 -7.42
N TYR A 46 -8.57 -0.97 -6.76
CA TYR A 46 -8.12 -0.40 -5.50
C TYR A 46 -8.75 -1.12 -4.31
N THR A 47 -7.97 -1.30 -3.26
CA THR A 47 -8.42 -1.90 -2.01
C THR A 47 -7.79 -1.17 -0.84
N GLU A 48 -8.57 -0.89 0.18
CA GLU A 48 -8.10 -0.33 1.44
C GLU A 48 -8.24 -1.36 2.57
N PHE A 49 -7.30 -1.33 3.51
CA PHE A 49 -7.21 -2.26 4.63
C PHE A 49 -7.04 -1.49 5.94
N CYS A 50 -7.88 -1.80 6.92
CA CYS A 50 -7.65 -1.55 8.34
C CYS A 50 -7.21 -2.87 8.99
N ILE A 51 -5.97 -2.94 9.46
CA ILE A 51 -5.44 -4.11 10.15
C ILE A 51 -5.21 -3.72 11.61
N ASP A 52 -5.92 -4.35 12.53
CA ASP A 52 -5.73 -4.21 13.98
C ASP A 52 -5.14 -5.50 14.58
N SER A 53 -5.18 -5.68 15.90
CA SER A 53 -4.64 -6.86 16.57
C SER A 53 -5.45 -8.15 16.36
N GLN A 54 -6.68 -8.07 15.84
CA GLN A 54 -7.63 -9.18 15.74
C GLN A 54 -8.14 -9.40 14.31
N TYR A 55 -8.34 -8.32 13.56
CA TYR A 55 -9.03 -8.32 12.27
C TYR A 55 -8.21 -7.63 11.18
N VAL A 56 -8.35 -8.19 9.98
CA VAL A 56 -8.18 -7.46 8.73
C VAL A 56 -9.58 -7.07 8.26
N VAL A 57 -9.90 -5.79 8.32
CA VAL A 57 -11.06 -5.21 7.65
C VAL A 57 -10.56 -4.63 6.33
N PHE A 58 -11.22 -4.95 5.23
CA PHE A 58 -10.88 -4.37 3.95
C PHE A 58 -12.11 -4.00 3.14
N TYR A 59 -11.96 -3.04 2.25
CA TYR A 59 -12.94 -2.67 1.26
C TYR A 59 -12.27 -2.63 -0.11
N ASN A 60 -12.80 -3.41 -1.04
CA ASN A 60 -12.37 -3.44 -2.43
C ASN A 60 -13.52 -2.94 -3.30
N GLN A 61 -13.20 -2.12 -4.30
CA GLN A 61 -14.21 -1.50 -5.17
C GLN A 61 -15.12 -2.52 -5.89
N LYS A 62 -14.63 -3.73 -6.18
CA LYS A 62 -15.39 -4.78 -6.89
C LYS A 62 -16.22 -5.64 -5.96
N VAL A 63 -15.64 -6.03 -4.83
CA VAL A 63 -16.23 -7.08 -3.96
C VAL A 63 -16.83 -6.52 -2.67
N GLY A 64 -16.60 -5.25 -2.35
CA GLY A 64 -17.14 -4.58 -1.18
C GLY A 64 -16.33 -4.81 0.10
N ARG A 65 -17.00 -4.69 1.24
CA ARG A 65 -16.40 -4.76 2.59
C ARG A 65 -16.34 -6.19 3.11
N PHE A 66 -15.20 -6.58 3.63
CA PHE A 66 -15.00 -7.82 4.37
C PHE A 66 -14.28 -7.59 5.69
N GLN A 67 -14.45 -8.54 6.61
CA GLN A 67 -13.73 -8.57 7.89
C GLN A 67 -13.34 -10.01 8.19
N LEU A 68 -12.04 -10.25 8.33
CA LEU A 68 -11.48 -11.57 8.55
C LEU A 68 -10.62 -11.56 9.82
N LYS A 69 -10.87 -12.53 10.71
CA LYS A 69 -9.97 -12.78 11.85
C LYS A 69 -8.67 -13.36 11.33
N TYR A 70 -7.56 -12.92 11.91
CA TYR A 70 -6.24 -13.39 11.50
C TYR A 70 -5.33 -13.59 12.71
N LYS A 71 -4.18 -14.23 12.46
CA LYS A 71 -3.03 -14.29 13.36
C LYS A 71 -1.74 -14.19 12.57
N ILE A 72 -0.66 -13.79 13.23
CA ILE A 72 0.70 -13.87 12.69
C ILE A 72 1.39 -15.10 13.27
N GLU A 73 1.89 -15.98 12.41
CA GLU A 73 2.67 -17.16 12.78
C GLU A 73 3.84 -17.31 11.81
N ASN A 74 5.07 -17.39 12.32
CA ASN A 74 6.29 -17.54 11.50
C ASN A 74 6.34 -16.53 10.35
N ASP A 75 6.23 -15.24 10.68
CA ASP A 75 6.21 -14.12 9.72
C ASP A 75 5.12 -14.19 8.64
N SER A 76 4.11 -15.04 8.85
CA SER A 76 3.00 -15.22 7.92
C SER A 76 1.69 -14.76 8.53
N LEU A 77 0.92 -13.97 7.77
CA LEU A 77 -0.48 -13.71 8.07
C LEU A 77 -1.28 -14.97 7.74
N LYS A 78 -2.11 -15.44 8.67
CA LYS A 78 -3.03 -16.55 8.45
C LYS A 78 -4.45 -16.13 8.82
N TYR A 79 -5.40 -16.33 7.91
CA TYR A 79 -6.81 -16.14 8.26
C TYR A 79 -7.30 -17.33 9.09
N LEU A 80 -8.12 -17.05 10.12
CA LEU A 80 -8.66 -18.09 10.99
C LEU A 80 -9.89 -18.80 10.38
N THR A 81 -10.51 -18.18 9.37
CA THR A 81 -11.76 -18.65 8.76
C THR A 81 -11.58 -19.12 7.30
N LYS A 82 -10.35 -19.07 6.78
CA LYS A 82 -10.01 -19.43 5.39
C LYS A 82 -8.67 -20.15 5.38
N GLN A 83 -8.50 -21.12 4.48
CA GLN A 83 -7.22 -21.81 4.26
C GLN A 83 -6.23 -20.95 3.45
N TYR A 84 -6.03 -19.72 3.92
CA TYR A 84 -5.12 -18.77 3.29
C TYR A 84 -4.05 -18.34 4.29
N ALA A 85 -2.80 -18.39 3.83
CA ALA A 85 -1.64 -17.91 4.55
C ALA A 85 -0.78 -17.09 3.59
N ALA A 86 -0.27 -15.95 4.04
CA ALA A 86 0.64 -15.13 3.26
C ALA A 86 1.90 -14.82 4.06
N LYS A 87 3.06 -15.17 3.53
CA LYS A 87 4.35 -14.75 4.08
C LYS A 87 4.48 -13.24 3.91
N ILE A 88 4.96 -12.56 4.96
CA ILE A 88 5.11 -11.12 4.97
C ILE A 88 6.59 -10.76 4.82
N THR A 89 6.91 -9.90 3.86
CA THR A 89 8.21 -9.24 3.75
C THR A 89 8.05 -7.74 3.93
N ASN A 90 8.73 -7.15 4.90
CA ASN A 90 8.59 -5.74 5.27
C ASN A 90 9.65 -4.87 4.57
N TYR A 91 9.21 -3.80 3.91
CA TYR A 91 10.06 -2.82 3.22
C TYR A 91 9.88 -1.39 3.78
N GLY A 92 9.52 -1.27 5.06
CA GLY A 92 9.29 -0.01 5.75
C GLY A 92 7.86 0.49 5.56
N ASP A 93 7.65 1.29 4.50
CA ASP A 93 6.34 1.88 4.18
C ASP A 93 5.48 1.00 3.28
N SER A 94 5.99 -0.17 2.90
CA SER A 94 5.24 -1.18 2.19
C SER A 94 5.51 -2.56 2.77
N VAL A 95 4.54 -3.45 2.59
CA VAL A 95 4.68 -4.87 2.90
C VAL A 95 4.33 -5.69 1.66
N TYR A 96 5.17 -6.67 1.37
CA TYR A 96 4.92 -7.65 0.33
C TYR A 96 4.35 -8.92 0.95
N LEU A 97 3.30 -9.44 0.33
CA LEU A 97 2.56 -10.62 0.76
C LEU A 97 2.68 -11.70 -0.32
N GLU A 98 3.13 -12.88 0.06
CA GLU A 98 3.22 -14.07 -0.79
C GLU A 98 2.28 -15.14 -0.27
N GLY A 99 1.14 -15.30 -0.95
CA GLY A 99 0.08 -16.24 -0.61
C GLY A 99 0.44 -17.68 -0.93
N ASN A 100 -0.06 -18.61 -0.12
CA ASN A 100 0.03 -20.06 -0.36
C ASN A 100 -0.77 -20.53 -1.59
N ASP A 101 -1.62 -19.67 -2.15
CA ASP A 101 -2.37 -19.86 -3.38
C ASP A 101 -1.68 -19.23 -4.60
N SER A 102 -0.39 -18.90 -4.49
CA SER A 102 0.41 -18.19 -5.51
C SER A 102 -0.04 -16.74 -5.77
N THR A 103 -1.01 -16.21 -5.02
CA THR A 103 -1.32 -14.79 -5.10
C THR A 103 -0.21 -13.97 -4.46
N THR A 104 0.06 -12.81 -5.04
CA THR A 104 1.01 -11.86 -4.45
C THR A 104 0.37 -10.48 -4.36
N ALA A 105 0.76 -9.71 -3.35
CA ALA A 105 0.29 -8.35 -3.19
C ALA A 105 1.36 -7.48 -2.52
N THR A 106 1.51 -6.25 -2.99
CA THR A 106 2.22 -5.21 -2.25
C THR A 106 1.19 -4.27 -1.65
N LEU A 107 1.22 -4.11 -0.33
CA LEU A 107 0.43 -3.13 0.39
C LEU A 107 1.30 -1.92 0.72
N TYR A 108 0.77 -0.73 0.46
CA TYR A 108 1.42 0.54 0.79
C TYR A 108 0.73 1.15 2.01
N LYS A 109 1.52 1.63 2.95
CA LYS A 109 1.02 2.27 4.16
C LYS A 109 0.46 3.64 3.82
N PHE A 110 -0.70 3.98 4.35
CA PHE A 110 -1.18 5.36 4.27
C PHE A 110 -0.25 6.29 5.06
N LYS A 111 0.29 7.29 4.37
CA LYS A 111 0.97 8.43 4.97
C LYS A 111 -0.03 9.58 4.99
N GLU A 112 -0.65 9.87 6.13
CA GLU A 112 -1.54 11.03 6.28
C GLU A 112 -0.73 12.32 6.03
N PRO A 113 -1.23 13.25 5.20
CA PRO A 113 -2.16 14.24 5.76
C PRO A 113 -3.35 14.66 4.88
N ASN A 114 -3.37 14.38 3.58
CA ASN A 114 -4.28 15.10 2.66
C ASN A 114 -5.66 14.46 2.46
N THR A 115 -5.85 13.18 2.81
CA THR A 115 -7.18 12.57 2.88
C THR A 115 -7.20 11.57 4.02
N PRO A 116 -7.93 11.84 5.12
CA PRO A 116 -7.95 10.93 6.25
C PRO A 116 -8.53 9.58 5.80
N PHE A 117 -7.73 8.52 5.99
CA PHE A 117 -8.25 7.17 5.91
C PHE A 117 -8.94 6.87 7.23
N ASN A 118 -10.25 7.09 7.26
CA ASN A 118 -11.07 6.74 8.41
C ASN A 118 -11.21 5.22 8.50
N LEU A 119 -11.50 4.73 9.72
CA LEU A 119 -11.78 3.31 9.92
C LEU A 119 -12.94 2.88 9.00
N ILE A 120 -12.77 1.78 8.27
CA ILE A 120 -13.79 1.27 7.35
C ILE A 120 -15.05 0.89 8.14
N PRO A 121 -16.14 1.68 8.07
CA PRO A 121 -17.31 1.48 8.91
C PRO A 121 -18.08 0.24 8.47
N ASN A 122 -19.01 -0.21 9.31
CA ASN A 122 -19.92 -1.30 8.94
C ASN A 122 -20.85 -0.83 7.82
N VAL A 123 -21.13 -1.67 6.83
CA VAL A 123 -22.06 -1.36 5.73
C VAL A 123 -23.47 -1.05 6.25
N LYS A 124 -23.84 -1.60 7.41
CA LYS A 124 -25.13 -1.31 8.07
C LYS A 124 -25.23 0.12 8.64
N ASP A 125 -24.10 0.79 8.85
CA ASP A 125 -24.07 2.21 9.21
C ASP A 125 -24.03 3.04 7.92
N SER A 126 -25.20 3.20 7.31
CA SER A 126 -25.35 3.76 5.97
C SER A 126 -24.73 5.16 5.83
N LEU A 127 -24.83 6.00 6.86
CA LEU A 127 -24.32 7.37 6.80
C LEU A 127 -22.79 7.39 6.86
N SER A 128 -22.21 6.72 7.86
CA SER A 128 -20.74 6.64 7.98
C SER A 128 -20.14 5.94 6.78
N PHE A 129 -20.80 4.91 6.26
CA PHE A 129 -20.37 4.19 5.06
C PHE A 129 -20.43 5.06 3.81
N ALA A 130 -21.50 5.81 3.59
CA ALA A 130 -21.58 6.75 2.47
C ALA A 130 -20.49 7.85 2.54
N LEU A 131 -20.17 8.35 3.73
CA LEU A 131 -19.08 9.31 3.92
C LEU A 131 -17.71 8.69 3.64
N TYR A 132 -17.51 7.44 4.09
CA TYR A 132 -16.30 6.67 3.78
C TYR A 132 -16.12 6.49 2.27
N LEU A 133 -17.18 6.12 1.54
CA LEU A 133 -17.12 5.92 0.09
C LEU A 133 -16.70 7.19 -0.67
N LYS A 134 -17.21 8.37 -0.29
CA LYS A 134 -16.77 9.63 -0.90
C LYS A 134 -15.26 9.87 -0.76
N GLY A 135 -14.67 9.47 0.36
CA GLY A 135 -13.22 9.54 0.56
C GLY A 135 -12.47 8.46 -0.21
N PHE A 136 -13.03 7.25 -0.25
CA PHE A 136 -12.50 6.12 -1.03
C PHE A 136 -12.42 6.47 -2.53
N ASP A 137 -13.49 7.03 -3.11
CA ASP A 137 -13.55 7.40 -4.53
C ASP A 137 -12.49 8.43 -4.92
N LYS A 138 -12.21 9.41 -4.04
CA LYS A 138 -11.13 10.39 -4.25
C LYS A 138 -9.76 9.73 -4.28
N ARG A 139 -9.50 8.79 -3.37
CA ARG A 139 -8.21 8.08 -3.31
C ARG A 139 -8.07 7.09 -4.47
N LEU A 140 -9.18 6.46 -4.86
CA LEU A 140 -9.25 5.64 -6.07
C LEU A 140 -8.86 6.44 -7.32
N ALA A 141 -9.49 7.60 -7.51
CA ALA A 141 -9.19 8.49 -8.64
C ALA A 141 -7.70 8.86 -8.69
N HIS A 142 -7.13 9.23 -7.54
CA HIS A 142 -5.70 9.54 -7.41
C HIS A 142 -4.78 8.38 -7.83
N GLU A 143 -5.11 7.14 -7.46
CA GLU A 143 -4.30 5.97 -7.88
C GLU A 143 -4.40 5.68 -9.38
N PHE A 144 -5.55 5.94 -10.00
CA PHE A 144 -5.67 5.88 -11.47
C PHE A 144 -4.88 6.99 -12.17
N GLU A 145 -4.94 8.21 -11.65
CA GLU A 145 -4.17 9.33 -12.19
C GLU A 145 -2.67 9.07 -12.12
N LYS A 146 -2.18 8.52 -11.00
CA LYS A 146 -0.79 8.04 -10.89
C LYS A 146 -0.43 6.97 -11.90
N ALA A 147 -1.40 6.14 -12.29
CA ALA A 147 -1.23 5.11 -13.32
C ALA A 147 -1.34 5.66 -14.75
N GLY A 148 -1.39 6.98 -14.93
CA GLY A 148 -1.50 7.64 -16.24
C GLY A 148 -2.90 7.58 -16.85
N ILE A 149 -3.91 7.26 -16.04
CA ILE A 149 -5.31 7.19 -16.47
C ILE A 149 -6.01 8.45 -15.95
N ALA A 150 -6.31 9.37 -16.86
CA ALA A 150 -7.01 10.60 -16.50
C ALA A 150 -8.45 10.27 -16.06
N ILE A 151 -8.76 10.52 -14.80
CA ILE A 151 -10.11 10.46 -14.22
C ILE A 151 -10.76 11.85 -14.13
N SER A 152 -10.03 12.89 -14.58
CA SER A 152 -10.44 14.29 -14.52
C SER A 152 -11.90 14.52 -14.95
N ASP A 153 -12.53 15.49 -14.27
CA ASP A 153 -13.92 15.97 -14.33
C ASP A 153 -14.57 16.13 -15.73
N ASN A 154 -13.82 16.01 -16.83
CA ASN A 154 -14.32 16.12 -18.21
C ASN A 154 -15.27 15.00 -18.67
N THR A 155 -15.40 13.90 -17.93
CA THR A 155 -16.40 12.87 -18.24
C THR A 155 -17.70 13.02 -17.45
N GLY A 156 -17.70 13.76 -16.34
CA GLY A 156 -18.81 13.82 -15.39
C GLY A 156 -19.18 12.46 -14.76
N LEU A 157 -18.37 11.42 -14.95
CA LEU A 157 -18.67 10.06 -14.50
C LEU A 157 -17.94 9.73 -13.19
N PRO A 158 -18.59 9.03 -12.25
CA PRO A 158 -17.91 8.55 -11.04
C PRO A 158 -16.68 7.68 -11.37
N PRO A 159 -15.61 7.69 -10.55
CA PRO A 159 -14.41 6.88 -10.74
C PRO A 159 -14.71 5.38 -10.94
N ASP A 160 -15.69 4.85 -10.21
CA ASP A 160 -16.17 3.48 -10.38
C ASP A 160 -16.71 3.20 -11.79
N THR A 161 -17.39 4.17 -12.41
CA THR A 161 -17.93 4.01 -13.76
C THR A 161 -16.83 4.02 -14.81
N ILE A 162 -15.84 4.91 -14.66
CA ILE A 162 -14.64 4.92 -15.52
C ILE A 162 -13.91 3.59 -15.39
N TYR A 163 -13.79 3.06 -14.17
CA TYR A 163 -13.19 1.76 -13.95
C TYR A 163 -13.93 0.63 -14.66
N GLN A 164 -15.25 0.57 -14.55
CA GLN A 164 -16.04 -0.45 -15.24
C GLN A 164 -15.90 -0.35 -16.78
N GLN A 165 -15.76 0.86 -17.32
CA GLN A 165 -15.48 1.06 -18.75
C GLN A 165 -14.07 0.57 -19.13
N LEU A 166 -13.05 0.82 -18.29
CA LEU A 166 -11.69 0.32 -18.51
C LEU A 166 -11.63 -1.21 -18.51
N LEU A 167 -12.38 -1.86 -17.61
CA LEU A 167 -12.50 -3.31 -17.60
C LEU A 167 -13.12 -3.85 -18.89
N LYS A 168 -14.22 -3.24 -19.36
CA LYS A 168 -14.88 -3.63 -20.62
C LYS A 168 -13.99 -3.48 -21.86
N LYS A 169 -13.14 -2.43 -21.90
CA LYS A 169 -12.20 -2.22 -23.02
C LYS A 169 -11.07 -3.25 -23.08
N ARG A 170 -10.71 -3.89 -21.97
CA ARG A 170 -9.63 -4.90 -21.91
C ARG A 170 -10.08 -6.34 -22.20
N SER A 171 -11.39 -6.59 -22.14
CA SER A 171 -11.99 -7.89 -22.45
C SER A 171 -12.30 -8.08 -23.95
N HIS A 172 -11.88 -7.15 -24.80
CA HIS A 172 -11.92 -7.20 -26.26
C HIS A 172 -10.50 -7.09 -26.81
#